data_AF-A0A7W4CDX8-F1
#
_entry.id   AF-A0A7W4CDX8-F1
#
_cell.length_a   1.000
_cell.length_b   1.000
_cell.length_c   1.000
_cell.angle_alpha   90.00
_cell.angle_beta   90.00
_cell.angle_gamma   90.00
#
_symmetry.space_group_name_H-M   'P 1'
#
loop_
_entity.id
_entity.type
_entity.pdbx_description
1 polymer ?
#
loop_
_entity_poly.entity_id
_entity_poly.type
_entity_poly.pdbx_seq_one_letter_code
_entity_poly.pdbx_strand_id
1 'polypeptide(L)'
;MYQSIHVTAGYSHFKINSDGPIGVSKKNQGEIDAVLKLGNRFTAPFGGFIEAENVIGLKWVKLVDIKYLCTDEEAETIEYVIQKDHYVVGTYQDRKLYILLFGGEPKHHQIKGLEQDGKNNVFGLF
;
A
#
# COMPACT_ATOMS: atom_id res chain seq x y z
N MET A 1 -5.67 -14.28 -5.43
CA MET A 1 -4.64 -13.22 -5.37
C MET A 1 -5.37 -11.89 -5.39
N TYR A 2 -4.94 -10.91 -4.60
CA TYR A 2 -5.59 -9.59 -4.60
C TYR A 2 -5.33 -8.85 -5.92
N GLN A 3 -6.29 -8.03 -6.34
CA GLN A 3 -6.26 -7.34 -7.63
C GLN A 3 -6.51 -5.83 -7.50
N SER A 4 -7.20 -5.42 -6.43
CA SER A 4 -7.52 -4.02 -6.20
C SER A 4 -7.57 -3.70 -4.70
N ILE A 5 -7.67 -2.41 -4.38
CA ILE A 5 -7.66 -1.89 -3.02
C ILE A 5 -8.68 -0.77 -2.83
N HIS A 6 -9.07 -0.56 -1.57
CA HIS A 6 -9.71 0.66 -1.14
C HIS A 6 -8.73 1.50 -0.34
N VAL A 7 -8.66 2.79 -0.65
CA VAL A 7 -7.81 3.75 0.07
C VAL A 7 -8.61 4.94 0.58
N THR A 8 -8.13 5.58 1.62
CA THR A 8 -8.69 6.80 2.21
C THR A 8 -7.85 8.02 1.88
N ALA A 9 -8.49 9.10 1.43
CA ALA A 9 -7.84 10.40 1.29
C ALA A 9 -8.74 11.46 1.93
N GLY A 10 -8.34 11.95 3.11
CA GLY A 10 -9.21 12.78 3.95
C GLY A 10 -10.51 12.05 4.30
N TYR A 11 -11.66 12.62 3.93
CA TYR A 11 -12.98 12.02 4.16
C TYR A 11 -13.48 11.15 2.98
N SER A 12 -12.66 10.98 1.93
CA SER A 12 -13.05 10.24 0.72
C SER A 12 -12.49 8.82 0.74
N HIS A 13 -13.25 7.89 0.15
CA HIS A 13 -12.83 6.52 -0.14
C HIS A 13 -12.67 6.33 -1.64
N PHE A 14 -11.56 5.75 -2.07
CA PHE A 14 -11.27 5.51 -3.47
C PHE A 14 -10.95 4.05 -3.70
N LYS A 15 -11.43 3.54 -4.83
CA LYS A 15 -11.12 2.20 -5.35
C LYS A 15 -10.01 2.34 -6.39
N ILE A 16 -8.99 1.49 -6.30
CA ILE A 16 -7.80 1.54 -7.17
C ILE A 16 -7.36 0.12 -7.50
N ASN A 17 -6.98 -0.13 -8.76
CA ASN A 17 -6.28 -1.35 -9.18
C ASN A 17 -4.94 -0.99 -9.86
N SER A 18 -4.23 -1.96 -10.44
CA SER A 18 -2.93 -1.72 -11.09
C SER A 18 -2.99 -0.84 -12.35
N ASP A 19 -4.18 -0.72 -12.96
CA ASP A 19 -4.44 0.12 -14.13
C ASP A 19 -4.81 1.55 -13.74
N GLY A 20 -5.17 1.77 -12.47
CA GLY A 20 -5.34 3.07 -11.86
C GLY A 20 -6.67 3.23 -11.12
N PRO A 21 -7.27 4.43 -11.14
CA PRO A 21 -8.49 4.70 -10.38
C PRO A 21 -9.70 3.96 -10.96
N ILE A 22 -10.49 3.33 -10.09
CA ILE A 22 -11.77 2.71 -10.46
C ILE A 22 -12.89 3.75 -10.24
N GLY A 23 -13.67 4.00 -11.29
CA GLY A 23 -14.77 4.96 -11.30
C GLY A 23 -14.35 6.41 -11.59
N VAL A 24 -15.35 7.28 -11.76
CA VAL A 24 -15.15 8.66 -12.25
C VAL A 24 -15.03 9.63 -11.07
N SER A 25 -13.82 9.80 -10.54
CA SER A 25 -13.53 10.80 -9.50
C SER A 25 -12.30 11.62 -9.87
N LYS A 26 -12.45 12.95 -10.01
CA LYS A 26 -11.32 13.86 -10.25
C LYS A 26 -10.30 13.90 -9.11
N LYS A 27 -10.67 13.41 -7.93
CA LYS A 27 -9.80 13.32 -6.75
C LYS A 27 -9.03 12.01 -6.67
N ASN A 28 -9.46 10.98 -7.41
CA ASN A 28 -8.79 9.68 -7.43
C ASN A 28 -7.79 9.65 -8.59
N GLN A 29 -6.50 9.83 -8.29
CA GLN A 29 -5.44 9.79 -9.29
C GLN A 29 -4.84 8.37 -9.45
N GLY A 30 -5.39 7.36 -8.77
CA GLY A 30 -4.82 6.00 -8.75
C GLY A 30 -3.51 5.92 -7.96
N GLU A 31 -3.29 6.86 -7.05
CA GLU A 31 -2.07 6.97 -6.25
C GLU A 31 -2.30 6.51 -4.82
N ILE A 32 -1.22 6.02 -4.20
CA ILE A 32 -1.19 5.66 -2.78
C ILE A 32 -0.01 6.30 -2.08
N ASP A 33 -0.11 6.39 -0.76
CA ASP A 33 0.87 7.03 0.10
C ASP A 33 1.76 5.99 0.80
N ALA A 34 3.05 6.27 0.83
CA ALA A 34 4.03 5.61 1.66
C ALA A 34 4.61 6.59 2.68
N VAL A 35 4.85 6.13 3.90
CA VAL A 35 5.66 6.83 4.91
C VAL A 35 7.08 6.29 4.84
N LEU A 36 8.02 7.19 4.56
CA LEU A 36 9.45 6.92 4.44
C LEU A 36 10.17 7.10 5.80
N LYS A 37 11.48 6.84 5.82
CA LYS A 37 12.33 7.20 6.98
C LYS A 37 12.12 8.68 7.34
N LEU A 38 12.07 8.97 8.64
CA LEU A 38 11.81 10.30 9.21
C LEU A 38 10.36 10.81 9.13
N GLY A 39 9.41 9.96 8.71
CA GLY A 39 7.98 10.32 8.72
C GLY A 39 7.50 11.10 7.49
N ASN A 40 8.38 11.32 6.51
CA ASN A 40 8.01 11.96 5.24
C ASN A 40 7.01 11.09 4.47
N ARG A 41 5.95 11.70 3.95
CA ARG A 41 5.03 11.04 3.01
C ARG A 41 5.57 11.13 1.59
N PHE A 42 5.39 10.05 0.85
CA PHE A 42 5.69 9.94 -0.57
C PHE A 42 4.51 9.30 -1.28
N THR A 43 4.04 9.95 -2.35
CA THR A 43 2.87 9.53 -3.11
C THR A 43 3.31 9.05 -4.50
N ALA A 44 2.76 7.92 -4.95
CA ALA A 44 3.00 7.41 -6.30
C ALA A 44 1.86 6.48 -6.76
N PRO A 45 1.74 6.19 -8.08
CA PRO A 45 0.72 5.30 -8.59
C PRO A 45 0.76 3.90 -7.97
N PHE A 46 -0.40 3.30 -7.76
CA PHE A 46 -0.49 1.92 -7.32
C PHE A 46 -0.08 0.96 -8.45
N GLY A 47 0.83 0.04 -8.12
CA GLY A 47 1.35 -0.96 -9.06
C GLY A 47 0.68 -2.33 -8.94
N GLY A 48 -0.10 -2.58 -7.88
CA GLY A 48 -0.64 -3.90 -7.59
C GLY A 48 0.12 -4.62 -6.47
N PHE A 49 0.24 -5.94 -6.60
CA PHE A 49 0.75 -6.83 -5.57
C PHE A 49 1.98 -7.59 -6.07
N ILE A 50 2.97 -7.75 -5.20
CA ILE A 50 4.20 -8.52 -5.47
C ILE A 50 4.38 -9.56 -4.37
N GLU A 51 4.63 -10.81 -4.75
CA GLU A 51 5.03 -11.86 -3.81
C GLU A 51 6.51 -11.65 -3.42
N ALA A 52 6.75 -11.38 -2.14
CA ALA A 52 8.06 -10.96 -1.65
C ALA A 52 9.14 -12.05 -1.82
N GLU A 53 8.74 -13.32 -1.81
CA GLU A 53 9.65 -14.46 -2.00
C GLU A 53 10.21 -14.55 -3.44
N ASN A 54 9.53 -13.92 -4.40
CA ASN A 54 9.92 -13.96 -5.80
C ASN A 54 10.94 -12.89 -6.20
N VAL A 55 11.31 -11.96 -5.29
CA VAL A 55 12.17 -10.83 -5.62
C VAL A 55 13.25 -10.59 -4.57
N ILE A 56 14.51 -10.70 -4.99
CA ILE A 56 15.68 -10.46 -4.14
C ILE A 56 15.99 -8.96 -4.11
N GLY A 57 16.25 -8.41 -2.92
CA GLY A 57 16.74 -7.03 -2.76
C GLY A 57 15.66 -5.94 -2.74
N LEU A 58 14.38 -6.30 -2.56
CA LEU A 58 13.30 -5.33 -2.41
C LEU A 58 13.51 -4.40 -1.22
N LYS A 59 13.42 -3.11 -1.47
CA LYS A 59 13.38 -2.07 -0.42
C LYS A 59 11.96 -1.94 0.09
N TRP A 60 11.75 -2.06 1.39
CA TRP A 60 10.41 -1.97 1.96
C TRP A 60 10.04 -0.53 2.29
N VAL A 61 8.75 -0.24 2.22
CA VAL A 61 8.14 1.04 2.62
C VAL A 61 6.86 0.76 3.43
N LYS A 62 6.41 1.75 4.19
CA LYS A 62 5.17 1.67 4.97
C LYS A 62 4.05 2.31 4.16
N LEU A 63 3.22 1.52 3.50
CA LEU A 63 2.04 2.03 2.81
C LEU A 63 0.96 2.37 3.83
N VAL A 64 0.37 3.55 3.72
CA VAL A 64 -0.65 4.03 4.65
C VAL A 64 -1.96 4.28 3.92
N ASP A 65 -3.01 4.52 4.71
CA ASP A 65 -4.34 4.88 4.21
C ASP A 65 -5.02 3.80 3.33
N ILE A 66 -4.48 2.57 3.29
CA ILE A 66 -5.11 1.39 2.70
C ILE A 66 -6.10 0.81 3.71
N LYS A 67 -7.34 0.58 3.26
CA LYS A 67 -8.45 0.07 4.09
C LYS A 67 -8.79 -1.38 3.80
N TYR A 68 -8.87 -1.75 2.52
CA TYR A 68 -9.28 -3.09 2.09
C TYR A 68 -8.41 -3.58 0.94
N LEU A 69 -8.18 -4.90 0.91
CA LEU A 69 -7.66 -5.61 -0.25
C LEU A 69 -8.78 -6.47 -0.83
N CYS A 70 -8.92 -6.42 -2.15
CA CYS A 70 -10.00 -7.09 -2.86
C CYS A 70 -9.46 -8.10 -3.86
N THR A 71 -10.22 -9.16 -4.12
CA THR A 71 -9.83 -10.28 -5.00
C THR A 71 -10.26 -10.10 -6.45
N ASP A 72 -11.04 -9.07 -6.76
CA ASP A 72 -11.48 -8.68 -8.10
C ASP A 72 -10.89 -7.31 -8.55
N GLU A 73 -10.90 -7.03 -9.85
CA GLU A 73 -10.34 -5.81 -10.43
C GLU A 73 -11.17 -4.55 -10.14
N GLU A 74 -12.47 -4.69 -9.82
CA GLU A 74 -13.44 -3.60 -9.60
C GLU A 74 -13.58 -3.21 -8.11
N ALA A 75 -12.82 -3.88 -7.25
CA ALA A 75 -12.81 -3.69 -5.81
C ALA A 75 -14.18 -3.87 -5.14
N GLU A 76 -14.96 -4.87 -5.58
CA GLU A 76 -16.27 -5.20 -5.00
C GLU A 76 -16.19 -6.33 -3.96
N THR A 77 -15.26 -7.26 -4.11
CA THR A 77 -15.07 -8.43 -3.25
C THR A 77 -13.94 -8.18 -2.26
N ILE A 78 -14.31 -7.63 -1.10
CA ILE A 78 -13.37 -7.40 0.00
C ILE A 78 -12.98 -8.75 0.61
N GLU A 79 -11.70 -9.06 0.57
CA GLU A 79 -11.14 -10.29 1.14
C GLU A 79 -10.38 -10.00 2.44
N TYR A 80 -9.68 -8.86 2.50
CA TYR A 80 -8.86 -8.50 3.65
C TYR A 80 -9.14 -7.09 4.14
N VAL A 81 -9.23 -6.92 5.46
CA VAL A 81 -9.47 -5.62 6.11
C VAL A 81 -8.22 -5.18 6.87
N ILE A 82 -7.68 -4.02 6.50
CA ILE A 82 -6.58 -3.39 7.22
C ILE A 82 -7.14 -2.61 8.40
N GLN A 83 -6.66 -2.93 9.61
CA GLN A 83 -7.06 -2.25 10.83
C GLN A 83 -6.67 -0.77 10.79
N LYS A 84 -7.51 0.08 11.40
CA LYS A 84 -7.21 1.52 11.53
C LYS A 84 -5.87 1.73 12.21
N ASP A 85 -5.14 2.75 11.77
CA ASP A 85 -3.81 3.10 12.28
C ASP A 85 -2.77 1.98 12.05
N HIS A 86 -2.95 1.17 11.01
CA HIS A 86 -1.92 0.25 10.52
C HIS A 86 -1.34 0.73 9.19
N TYR A 87 -0.07 0.43 8.98
CA TYR A 87 0.56 0.47 7.67
C TYR A 87 0.65 -0.93 7.09
N VAL A 88 0.61 -1.03 5.76
CA VAL A 88 0.86 -2.25 5.00
C VAL A 88 2.31 -2.24 4.51
N VAL A 89 2.97 -3.39 4.54
CA VAL A 89 4.33 -3.53 4.00
C VAL A 89 4.25 -3.49 2.48
N GLY A 90 4.99 -2.57 1.88
CA GLY A 90 5.07 -2.41 0.43
C GLY A 90 6.49 -2.22 -0.08
N THR A 91 6.62 -1.96 -1.38
CA THR A 91 7.87 -1.58 -2.04
C THR A 91 7.63 -0.50 -3.08
N TYR A 92 8.69 0.22 -3.44
CA TYR A 92 8.69 1.16 -4.56
C TYR A 92 9.58 0.61 -5.67
N GLN A 93 9.00 0.38 -6.84
CA GLN A 93 9.69 -0.14 -8.01
C GLN A 93 9.06 0.45 -9.28
N ASP A 94 9.84 0.69 -10.33
CA ASP A 94 9.34 1.16 -11.63
C ASP A 94 8.40 2.38 -11.54
N ARG A 95 8.72 3.28 -10.60
CA ARG A 95 7.97 4.50 -10.27
C ARG A 95 6.56 4.28 -9.69
N LYS A 96 6.24 3.07 -9.26
CA LYS A 96 4.98 2.69 -8.63
C LYS A 96 5.20 2.12 -7.23
N LEU A 97 4.15 2.17 -6.42
CA LEU A 97 4.10 1.54 -5.10
C LEU A 97 3.31 0.23 -5.17
N TYR A 98 3.87 -0.84 -4.62
CA TYR A 98 3.28 -2.18 -4.61
C TYR A 98 3.09 -2.67 -3.18
N ILE A 99 2.03 -3.43 -2.95
CA ILE A 99 1.83 -4.17 -1.70
C ILE A 99 2.61 -5.47 -1.77
N LEU A 100 3.35 -5.80 -0.70
CA LEU A 100 4.06 -7.07 -0.60
C LEU A 100 3.20 -8.13 0.06
N LEU A 101 3.13 -9.29 -0.60
CA LEU A 101 2.53 -10.51 -0.09
C LEU A 101 3.64 -11.47 0.38
N PHE A 102 3.33 -12.27 1.39
CA PHE A 102 4.22 -13.27 1.96
C PHE A 102 3.44 -14.58 2.09
N GLY A 103 3.63 -15.48 1.13
CA GLY A 103 2.81 -16.68 0.99
C GLY A 103 1.36 -16.34 0.64
N GLY A 104 1.15 -15.32 -0.19
CA GLY A 104 -0.19 -14.82 -0.56
C GLY A 104 -0.85 -13.89 0.46
N GLU A 105 -0.29 -13.74 1.66
CA GLU A 105 -0.87 -12.92 2.74
C GLU A 105 -0.19 -11.55 2.85
N PRO A 106 -0.94 -10.45 3.07
CA PRO A 106 -0.35 -9.15 3.33
C PRO A 106 0.24 -9.10 4.74
N LYS A 107 1.31 -8.31 4.93
CA LYS A 107 1.76 -7.92 6.29
C LYS A 107 1.37 -6.49 6.59
N HIS A 108 0.75 -6.27 7.74
CA HIS A 108 0.41 -4.94 8.23
C HIS A 108 0.67 -4.81 9.74
N HIS A 109 1.04 -3.62 10.19
CA HIS A 109 1.44 -3.37 11.57
C HIS A 109 0.92 -2.03 12.07
N GLN A 110 0.66 -1.93 13.37
CA GLN A 110 0.19 -0.69 13.98
C GLN A 110 1.25 0.42 13.85
N ILE A 111 0.80 1.65 13.60
CA ILE A 111 1.62 2.85 13.41
C ILE A 111 2.14 3.39 14.75
N LYS A 112 1.58 2.98 15.91
CA LYS A 112 2.06 3.39 17.24
C LYS A 112 3.54 3.00 17.44
N GLY A 113 4.37 3.98 17.82
CA GLY A 113 5.80 3.79 18.05
C GLY A 113 6.70 4.10 16.84
N LEU A 114 6.36 5.13 16.05
CA LEU A 114 7.29 5.68 15.04
C LEU A 114 8.64 6.13 15.63
N GLU A 115 8.70 6.31 16.96
CA GLU A 115 9.93 6.40 17.74
C GLU A 115 10.17 5.05 18.46
N GLN A 116 11.37 4.48 18.30
CA GLN A 116 11.96 3.41 19.14
C GLN A 116 11.70 1.93 18.82
N ASP A 117 11.66 1.50 17.56
CA ASP A 117 12.21 0.16 17.31
C ASP A 117 13.04 0.12 16.02
N GLY A 118 14.29 -0.31 16.17
CA GLY A 118 15.33 -0.33 15.14
C GLY A 118 15.06 -1.30 13.98
N LYS A 119 13.83 -1.77 13.82
CA LYS A 119 13.37 -2.56 12.66
C LYS A 119 13.08 -1.62 11.47
N ASN A 120 14.08 -0.83 11.11
CA ASN A 120 14.05 0.18 10.05
C ASN A 120 14.17 -0.46 8.65
N ASN A 121 13.19 -1.26 8.25
CA ASN A 121 13.12 -1.77 6.86
C ASN A 121 12.55 -0.74 5.89
N VAL A 122 12.12 0.44 6.37
CA VAL A 122 11.66 1.56 5.54
C VAL A 122 12.87 2.20 4.90
N PHE A 123 12.96 2.31 3.58
CA PHE A 123 14.05 3.02 2.90
C PHE A 123 13.70 4.50 2.67
N GLY A 124 14.69 5.39 2.69
CA GLY A 124 14.52 6.77 2.19
C GLY A 124 14.62 6.75 0.67
N LEU A 125 13.65 7.31 -0.06
CA LEU A 125 13.64 7.20 -1.52
C LEU A 125 14.71 8.04 -2.22
N PHE A 126 15.58 8.73 -1.47
CA PHE A 126 16.75 9.47 -1.94
C PHE A 126 17.83 9.43 -0.86
#